data_AF-Q583I7-F1
#
_entry.id   AF-Q583I7-F1
#
_cell.length_a   1.000
_cell.length_b   1.000
_cell.length_c   1.000
_cell.angle_alpha   90.00
_cell.angle_beta   90.00
_cell.angle_gamma   90.00
#
_symmetry.space_group_name_H-M   'P 1'
#
loop_
_entity.id
_entity.type
_entity.pdbx_description
1 polymer ?
#
loop_
_entity_poly.entity_id
_entity_poly.type
_entity_poly.pdbx_seq_one_letter_code
_entity_poly.pdbx_strand_id
1 'polypeptide(L)'
;MEASVGVEVAWSSEIVGSPQVGGYLQLVKQAQPVDVASDAVPSNTSDLVEGMSSSTSLSSVEMITTQHTRRFDGDGWKCVLDNHMVALCDVFVKDAAAACDVPLENVALRELRLGSLYVTFHVTHDADIDEEEIQQRVDLYPFREVMRLYANRDAPPDGVDALLKRNAELEAETKAMIARLKDENDKRIEKLIRDHEKALKDLQEKVDERERELVGINNDLEALLQQMTEQKNSLEEERKKAIEAIKRERARNEKLAHRNSELVAAIIQENKKEMEAKEREFEEQLLEKDVVIENLRAKLRTKNEATNGDVPHAGRSPMSNADPDRAEEFAKLMGRMEEMAIVLEKTQESETEARSEIQKLSEALKLSEEARQSDAVIYENNTLALKQQLQSFWDTKLAEDHQKRQEESRARRGASGVRGEKTNETIVKQYEAALENIIRTLQDRLTILREEHASFIKVSEKETINERDILNENEAESQRVRQTFRTVSLTLQRVFWGTRDDEVPPLITELDNAAACSEKSRASVKMTLALLDSRLQSFVEQKEWMETHQQALEELMTSLRTLNKRAFERQLSLMNEQSARLPSAP
;
A
#
# COMPACT_ATOMS: atom_id res chain seq x y z
N MET A 1 -15.62 -31.52 -2.85
CA MET A 1 -16.33 -31.11 -4.08
C MET A 1 -16.61 -29.62 -3.94
N GLU A 2 -15.68 -28.75 -4.32
CA GLU A 2 -15.98 -27.32 -4.42
C GLU A 2 -15.22 -26.72 -5.60
N ALA A 3 -15.97 -25.95 -6.38
CA ALA A 3 -15.59 -25.36 -7.64
C ALA A 3 -14.76 -24.10 -7.41
N SER A 4 -13.52 -24.12 -7.90
CA SER A 4 -12.64 -22.96 -7.93
C SER A 4 -13.04 -22.06 -9.10
N VAL A 5 -13.81 -21.00 -8.83
CA VAL A 5 -14.08 -19.93 -9.79
C VAL A 5 -12.99 -18.87 -9.58
N GLY A 6 -11.87 -19.04 -10.28
CA GLY A 6 -10.84 -18.02 -10.42
C GLY A 6 -11.30 -16.96 -11.42
N VAL A 7 -11.63 -15.76 -10.92
CA VAL A 7 -11.85 -14.59 -11.76
C VAL A 7 -10.49 -13.96 -12.04
N GLU A 8 -9.97 -14.26 -13.22
CA GLU A 8 -8.76 -13.67 -13.80
C GLU A 8 -9.12 -12.29 -14.37
N VAL A 9 -8.83 -11.22 -13.62
CA VAL A 9 -8.99 -9.86 -14.12
C VAL A 9 -7.71 -9.45 -14.85
N ALA A 10 -7.74 -9.61 -16.17
CA ALA A 10 -6.78 -9.02 -17.09
C ALA A 10 -6.83 -7.48 -17.00
N TRP A 11 -5.71 -6.86 -16.64
CA TRP A 11 -5.49 -5.44 -16.91
C TRP A 11 -4.54 -5.35 -18.10
N SER A 12 -5.10 -4.93 -19.23
CA SER A 12 -4.40 -4.65 -20.48
C SER A 12 -3.30 -3.62 -20.27
N SER A 13 -2.11 -4.01 -20.71
CA SER A 13 -0.92 -3.18 -20.86
C SER A 13 -1.12 -2.29 -22.10
N GLU A 14 -1.48 -1.02 -21.91
CA GLU A 14 -1.55 -0.06 -23.02
C GLU A 14 -1.45 1.40 -22.53
N ILE A 15 -0.29 1.81 -21.98
CA ILE A 15 0.21 3.20 -22.08
C ILE A 15 1.74 3.13 -22.18
N VAL A 16 2.23 2.80 -23.38
CA VAL A 16 3.57 3.19 -23.84
C VAL A 16 3.40 4.56 -24.48
N GLY A 17 3.83 5.61 -23.77
CA GLY A 17 3.74 6.99 -24.22
C GLY A 17 4.68 7.85 -23.41
N SER A 18 5.93 7.91 -23.84
CA SER A 18 6.99 8.76 -23.30
C SER A 18 6.52 10.20 -23.10
N PRO A 19 6.79 10.82 -21.94
CA PRO A 19 7.13 12.23 -21.90
C PRO A 19 8.65 12.33 -21.83
N GLN A 20 9.24 12.88 -22.89
CA GLN A 20 10.63 13.32 -22.88
C GLN A 20 10.87 14.20 -21.65
N VAL A 21 11.64 13.68 -20.70
CA VAL A 21 12.30 14.48 -19.66
C VAL A 21 13.47 15.18 -20.37
N GLY A 22 13.15 16.25 -21.08
CA GLY A 22 14.06 16.95 -21.97
C GLY A 22 13.47 18.29 -22.38
N GLY A 23 13.15 19.14 -21.39
CA GLY A 23 12.52 20.44 -21.64
C GLY A 23 12.70 21.50 -20.56
N TYR A 24 13.34 21.19 -19.44
CA TYR A 24 13.47 22.11 -18.30
C TYR A 24 14.75 22.97 -18.27
N LEU A 25 15.48 23.06 -19.38
CA LEU A 25 16.73 23.84 -19.50
C LEU A 25 16.66 24.99 -20.55
N GLN A 26 15.48 25.52 -20.84
CA GLN A 26 15.31 26.54 -21.89
C GLN A 26 14.46 27.76 -21.50
N LEU A 27 14.42 28.12 -20.21
CA LEU A 27 13.67 29.30 -19.74
C LEU A 27 14.39 30.16 -18.68
N VAL A 28 15.72 30.28 -18.77
CA VAL A 28 16.50 31.28 -18.01
C VAL A 28 17.43 32.03 -18.97
N LYS A 29 16.84 32.72 -19.97
CA LYS A 29 17.56 33.62 -20.89
C LYS A 29 16.74 34.85 -21.33
N GLN A 30 15.68 35.21 -20.59
CA GLN A 30 14.97 36.47 -20.75
C GLN A 30 14.82 37.16 -19.39
N ALA A 31 15.93 37.57 -18.81
CA ALA A 31 15.92 38.63 -17.80
C ALA A 31 15.90 39.95 -18.57
N GLN A 32 14.70 40.54 -18.68
CA GLN A 32 14.51 41.91 -19.13
C GLN A 32 15.33 42.86 -18.24
N PRO A 33 15.87 43.96 -18.80
CA PRO A 33 16.48 44.99 -17.97
C PRO A 33 15.40 45.56 -17.05
N VAL A 34 15.68 45.55 -15.75
CA VAL A 34 14.89 46.27 -14.75
C VAL A 34 15.04 47.75 -15.08
N ASP A 35 14.04 48.32 -15.78
CA ASP A 35 13.87 49.76 -15.90
C ASP A 35 13.65 50.30 -14.48
N VAL A 36 14.71 50.90 -13.94
CA VAL A 36 14.65 51.69 -12.72
C VAL A 36 13.81 52.92 -13.04
N ALA A 37 12.51 52.80 -12.79
CA ALA A 37 11.56 53.90 -12.80
C ALA A 37 12.10 55.00 -11.89
N SER A 38 12.54 56.09 -12.51
CA SER A 38 12.96 57.31 -11.82
C SER A 38 11.71 57.95 -11.24
N ASP A 39 11.66 57.99 -9.91
CA ASP A 39 10.62 58.64 -9.14
C ASP A 39 10.40 60.09 -9.59
N ALA A 40 9.16 60.33 -10.04
CA ALA A 40 8.34 61.50 -9.80
C ALA A 40 9.06 62.78 -9.33
N VAL A 41 9.29 63.70 -10.26
CA VAL A 41 9.31 65.14 -9.98
C VAL A 41 8.03 65.74 -10.56
N PRO A 42 7.15 66.34 -9.74
CA PRO A 42 5.85 66.82 -10.19
C PRO A 42 6.00 68.14 -10.95
N SER A 43 5.55 68.13 -12.20
CA SER A 43 5.23 69.31 -13.00
C SER A 43 4.07 70.05 -12.33
N ASN A 44 4.36 71.10 -11.59
CA ASN A 44 3.33 72.00 -11.09
C ASN A 44 3.85 73.44 -11.04
N THR A 45 2.96 74.37 -11.38
CA THR A 45 3.06 75.84 -11.25
C THR A 45 3.96 76.57 -12.25
N SER A 46 3.53 76.58 -13.51
CA SER A 46 3.75 77.69 -14.44
C SER A 46 2.53 78.60 -14.37
N ASP A 47 2.39 79.36 -13.28
CA ASP A 47 1.38 80.41 -13.10
C ASP A 47 1.95 81.42 -12.09
N LEU A 48 2.73 82.39 -12.58
CA LEU A 48 2.95 83.62 -11.82
C LEU A 48 3.26 84.77 -12.77
N VAL A 49 2.41 85.79 -12.66
CA VAL A 49 2.56 87.19 -13.07
C VAL A 49 2.62 87.53 -14.56
N GLU A 50 1.47 87.35 -15.23
CA GLU A 50 0.93 88.41 -16.08
C GLU A 50 0.47 89.59 -15.21
N GLY A 51 0.75 90.82 -15.65
CA GLY A 51 0.04 92.00 -15.19
C GLY A 51 0.92 93.03 -14.50
N MET A 52 1.54 93.90 -15.29
CA MET A 52 1.77 95.32 -14.95
C MET A 52 2.34 96.05 -16.17
N SER A 53 1.54 96.15 -17.24
CA SER A 53 1.66 97.27 -18.18
C SER A 53 0.54 98.23 -17.87
N SER A 54 0.84 99.35 -17.22
CA SER A 54 -0.06 100.49 -17.19
C SER A 54 0.73 101.77 -16.95
N SER A 55 0.72 102.57 -18.01
CA SER A 55 0.55 104.02 -17.96
C SER A 55 1.76 104.82 -17.51
N THR A 56 2.33 105.61 -18.42
CA THR A 56 1.87 107.01 -18.58
C THR A 56 2.56 107.67 -19.77
N SER A 57 1.83 107.74 -20.88
CA SER A 57 1.60 108.96 -21.66
C SER A 57 2.65 110.06 -21.57
N LEU A 58 3.64 110.06 -22.46
CA LEU A 58 4.30 111.29 -22.92
C LEU A 58 4.65 111.13 -24.41
N SER A 59 4.05 112.00 -25.22
CA SER A 59 4.37 112.32 -26.63
C SER A 59 4.76 111.16 -27.55
N SER A 60 3.88 110.84 -28.49
CA SER A 60 4.14 109.95 -29.63
C SER A 60 5.36 110.43 -30.43
N VAL A 61 6.55 109.93 -30.08
CA VAL A 61 7.75 110.00 -30.91
C VAL A 61 7.84 108.63 -31.60
N GLU A 62 7.89 108.63 -32.93
CA GLU A 62 8.09 107.38 -33.67
C GLU A 62 9.46 106.83 -33.29
N MET A 63 9.53 105.60 -32.79
CA MET A 63 10.80 104.92 -32.51
C MET A 63 11.19 104.05 -33.69
N ILE A 64 12.43 104.20 -34.14
CA ILE A 64 13.02 103.39 -35.21
C ILE A 64 14.17 102.56 -34.65
N THR A 65 14.41 101.39 -35.24
CA THR A 65 15.52 100.51 -34.88
C THR A 65 16.53 100.51 -36.01
N THR A 66 17.73 100.96 -35.71
CA THR A 66 18.86 101.06 -36.64
C THR A 66 19.95 100.07 -36.24
N GLN A 67 20.74 99.62 -37.23
CA GLN A 67 21.78 98.62 -37.01
C GLN A 67 23.15 99.27 -37.06
N HIS A 68 23.88 99.22 -35.94
CA HIS A 68 25.20 99.80 -35.82
C HIS A 68 26.27 98.73 -35.68
N THR A 69 27.47 99.06 -36.14
CA THR A 69 28.65 98.19 -35.98
C THR A 69 29.78 99.00 -35.39
N ARG A 70 30.33 98.52 -34.28
CA ARG A 70 31.54 99.08 -33.66
C ARG A 70 32.69 98.11 -33.82
N ARG A 71 33.83 98.62 -34.29
CA ARG A 71 35.08 97.88 -34.39
C ARG A 71 36.00 98.28 -33.25
N PHE A 72 36.44 97.32 -32.46
CA PHE A 72 37.48 97.52 -31.46
C PHE A 72 38.79 96.92 -31.91
N ASP A 73 39.79 97.78 -32.06
CA ASP A 73 41.17 97.36 -32.31
C ASP A 73 41.76 96.70 -31.07
N GLY A 74 42.46 95.58 -31.28
CA GLY A 74 43.17 94.89 -30.22
C GLY A 74 43.40 93.42 -30.56
N ASP A 75 44.58 92.92 -30.20
CA ASP A 75 44.87 91.49 -30.24
C ASP A 75 44.42 90.86 -28.90
N GLY A 76 43.82 89.67 -28.92
CA GLY A 76 43.44 88.97 -27.69
C GLY A 76 41.97 89.11 -27.25
N TRP A 77 41.08 89.61 -28.12
CA TRP A 77 39.63 89.53 -27.89
C TRP A 77 39.11 88.10 -27.70
N LYS A 78 39.82 87.10 -28.24
CA LYS A 78 39.54 85.68 -28.00
C LYS A 78 39.56 85.31 -26.51
N CYS A 79 40.53 85.80 -25.74
CA CYS A 79 40.59 85.53 -24.30
C CYS A 79 39.41 86.14 -23.54
N VAL A 80 38.96 87.33 -23.96
CA VAL A 80 37.79 87.99 -23.38
C VAL A 80 36.51 87.23 -23.72
N LEU A 81 36.36 86.77 -24.95
CA LEU A 81 35.21 85.94 -25.36
C LEU A 81 35.21 84.55 -24.67
N ASP A 82 36.39 83.97 -24.43
CA ASP A 82 36.50 82.65 -23.78
C ASP A 82 36.25 82.72 -22.25
N ASN A 83 36.60 83.83 -21.59
CA ASN A 83 36.54 83.95 -20.12
C ASN A 83 35.47 84.92 -19.59
N HIS A 84 35.06 85.92 -20.37
CA HIS A 84 34.26 87.05 -19.90
C HIS A 84 33.13 87.38 -20.88
N MET A 85 32.51 86.36 -21.46
CA MET A 85 31.52 86.55 -22.52
C MET A 85 30.27 87.26 -22.00
N VAL A 86 29.74 86.83 -20.85
CA VAL A 86 28.56 87.45 -20.25
C VAL A 86 28.90 88.86 -19.79
N ALA A 87 30.04 89.03 -19.12
CA ALA A 87 30.53 90.33 -18.71
C ALA A 87 30.74 91.29 -19.92
N LEU A 88 31.26 90.81 -21.05
CA LEU A 88 31.45 91.60 -22.26
C LEU A 88 30.13 92.08 -22.84
N CYS A 89 29.14 91.20 -22.94
CA CYS A 89 27.80 91.55 -23.41
C CYS A 89 27.16 92.63 -22.52
N ASP A 90 27.17 92.42 -21.20
CA ASP A 90 26.59 93.36 -20.24
C ASP A 90 27.27 94.73 -20.28
N VAL A 91 28.60 94.72 -20.35
CA VAL A 91 29.41 95.94 -20.39
C VAL A 91 29.24 96.67 -21.72
N PHE A 92 29.16 95.95 -22.84
CA PHE A 92 28.92 96.54 -24.15
C PHE A 92 27.55 97.21 -24.22
N VAL A 93 26.49 96.53 -23.76
CA VAL A 93 25.13 97.08 -23.73
C VAL A 93 25.09 98.36 -22.88
N LYS A 94 25.78 98.39 -21.74
CA LYS A 94 25.91 99.59 -20.90
C LYS A 94 26.62 100.75 -21.61
N ASP A 95 27.75 100.48 -22.25
CA ASP A 95 28.50 101.51 -22.97
C ASP A 95 27.75 101.99 -24.22
N ALA A 96 27.07 101.11 -24.96
CA ALA A 96 26.29 101.46 -26.14
C ALA A 96 25.02 102.26 -25.78
N ALA A 97 24.33 101.89 -24.68
CA ALA A 97 23.19 102.66 -24.17
C ALA A 97 23.62 104.09 -23.78
N ALA A 98 24.78 104.22 -23.11
CA ALA A 98 25.36 105.52 -22.76
C ALA A 98 25.86 106.31 -23.97
N ALA A 99 26.34 105.65 -25.03
CA ALA A 99 26.76 106.31 -26.26
C ALA A 99 25.57 106.90 -27.03
N CYS A 100 24.44 106.18 -27.07
CA CYS A 100 23.27 106.58 -27.85
C CYS A 100 22.25 107.43 -27.06
N ASP A 101 22.46 107.64 -25.76
CA ASP A 101 21.49 108.24 -24.83
C ASP A 101 20.13 107.52 -24.83
N VAL A 102 20.15 106.18 -24.89
CA VAL A 102 18.96 105.33 -24.86
C VAL A 102 18.94 104.43 -23.62
N PRO A 103 17.76 103.95 -23.19
CA PRO A 103 17.66 102.91 -22.16
C PRO A 103 18.41 101.63 -22.56
N LEU A 104 18.95 100.90 -21.57
CA LEU A 104 19.66 99.61 -21.76
C LEU A 104 18.81 98.58 -22.54
N GLU A 105 17.50 98.61 -22.35
CA GLU A 105 16.52 97.71 -22.99
C GLU A 105 16.39 97.95 -24.50
N ASN A 106 16.76 99.15 -24.97
CA ASN A 106 16.70 99.55 -26.38
C ASN A 106 17.98 99.20 -27.15
N VAL A 107 18.95 98.54 -26.52
CA VAL A 107 20.19 98.10 -27.14
C VAL A 107 20.25 96.58 -27.15
N ALA A 108 20.18 95.98 -28.34
CA ALA A 108 20.23 94.53 -28.51
C ALA A 108 21.48 94.10 -29.26
N LEU A 109 22.35 93.34 -28.60
CA LEU A 109 23.57 92.80 -29.20
C LEU A 109 23.21 91.62 -30.12
N ARG A 110 23.66 91.65 -31.38
CA ARG A 110 23.28 90.66 -32.41
C ARG A 110 24.40 89.68 -32.74
N GLU A 111 25.62 90.18 -32.92
CA GLU A 111 26.73 89.35 -33.37
C GLU A 111 28.07 89.90 -32.87
N LEU A 112 28.94 88.99 -32.41
CA LEU A 112 30.33 89.25 -32.05
C LEU A 112 31.22 88.47 -33.04
N ARG A 113 32.00 89.18 -33.86
CA ARG A 113 32.95 88.52 -34.77
C ARG A 113 34.39 88.68 -34.28
N LEU A 114 35.12 87.56 -34.35
CA LEU A 114 36.54 87.45 -34.02
C LEU A 114 37.43 87.93 -35.19
N GLY A 115 38.51 88.64 -34.84
CA GLY A 115 39.40 89.37 -35.74
C GLY A 115 39.93 90.58 -34.97
N SER A 116 39.62 91.78 -35.42
CA SER A 116 39.25 92.86 -34.48
C SER A 116 37.88 92.52 -33.89
N LEU A 117 37.56 92.92 -32.65
CA LEU A 117 36.20 92.66 -32.15
C LEU A 117 35.22 93.55 -32.93
N TYR A 118 34.39 92.92 -33.75
CA TYR A 118 33.24 93.58 -34.37
C TYR A 118 32.00 93.26 -33.57
N VAL A 119 31.36 94.29 -33.04
CA VAL A 119 30.08 94.16 -32.34
C VAL A 119 29.01 94.77 -33.20
N THR A 120 28.09 93.93 -33.68
CA THR A 120 26.88 94.35 -34.39
C THR A 120 25.74 94.40 -33.38
N PHE A 121 25.07 95.52 -33.28
CA PHE A 121 24.00 95.74 -32.32
C PHE A 121 22.90 96.61 -32.92
N HIS A 122 21.69 96.44 -32.41
CA HIS A 122 20.53 97.24 -32.77
C HIS A 122 20.28 98.27 -31.68
N VAL A 123 19.94 99.49 -32.09
CA VAL A 123 19.58 100.58 -31.20
C VAL A 123 18.17 101.04 -31.57
N THR A 124 17.27 101.08 -30.60
CA THR A 124 15.93 101.66 -30.76
C THR A 124 15.93 103.08 -30.21
N HIS A 125 15.69 104.05 -31.09
CA HIS A 125 15.79 105.49 -30.80
C HIS A 125 14.67 106.28 -31.46
N ASP A 126 14.51 107.54 -31.06
CA ASP A 126 13.56 108.47 -31.67
C ASP A 126 13.89 108.73 -33.16
N ALA A 127 12.86 108.76 -34.01
CA ALA A 127 12.96 108.96 -35.46
C ALA A 127 13.51 110.34 -35.87
N ASP A 128 13.55 111.29 -34.93
CA ASP A 128 14.12 112.62 -35.13
C ASP A 128 15.66 112.61 -35.15
N ILE A 129 16.29 111.51 -34.72
CA ILE A 129 17.74 111.33 -34.71
C ILE A 129 18.14 110.48 -35.92
N ASP A 130 18.97 111.02 -36.80
CA ASP A 130 19.44 110.29 -37.98
C ASP A 130 20.36 109.12 -37.58
N GLU A 131 20.28 108.00 -38.31
CA GLU A 131 21.15 106.82 -38.13
C GLU A 131 22.65 107.21 -38.15
N GLU A 132 23.00 108.17 -39.00
CA GLU A 132 24.37 108.70 -39.09
C GLU A 132 24.80 109.42 -37.80
N GLU A 133 23.88 110.11 -37.12
CA GLU A 133 24.17 110.78 -35.85
C GLU A 133 24.45 109.75 -34.75
N ILE A 134 23.67 108.66 -34.69
CA ILE A 134 23.91 107.59 -33.71
C ILE A 134 25.20 106.86 -34.00
N GLN A 135 25.48 106.53 -35.26
CA GLN A 135 26.75 105.93 -35.64
C GLN A 135 27.92 106.85 -35.27
N GLN A 136 27.79 108.18 -35.46
CA GLN A 136 28.80 109.15 -35.01
C GLN A 136 28.96 109.18 -33.49
N ARG A 137 27.87 109.17 -32.72
CA ARG A 137 27.91 109.12 -31.24
C ARG A 137 28.60 107.85 -30.76
N VAL A 138 28.23 106.70 -31.31
CA VAL A 138 28.90 105.41 -31.10
C VAL A 138 30.38 105.51 -31.47
N ASP A 139 30.70 106.16 -32.58
CA ASP A 139 32.09 106.21 -33.05
C ASP A 139 33.00 107.12 -32.22
N LEU A 140 32.44 108.20 -31.67
CA LEU A 140 33.09 109.13 -30.76
C LEU A 140 33.14 108.63 -29.31
N TYR A 141 32.24 107.71 -28.93
CA TYR A 141 32.18 107.21 -27.57
C TYR A 141 33.41 106.33 -27.24
N PRO A 142 34.07 106.54 -26.09
CA PRO A 142 35.32 105.87 -25.74
C PRO A 142 35.16 104.43 -25.24
N PHE A 143 33.94 103.92 -25.02
CA PHE A 143 33.67 102.54 -24.54
C PHE A 143 34.55 102.14 -23.35
N ARG A 144 34.52 102.93 -22.28
CA ARG A 144 35.49 102.83 -21.17
C ARG A 144 35.42 101.50 -20.44
N GLU A 145 34.22 100.93 -20.31
CA GLU A 145 34.01 99.70 -19.57
C GLU A 145 34.43 98.49 -20.43
N VAL A 146 34.09 98.48 -21.73
CA VAL A 146 34.57 97.44 -22.66
C VAL A 146 36.10 97.43 -22.72
N MET A 147 36.72 98.62 -22.79
CA MET A 147 38.18 98.75 -22.78
C MET A 147 38.80 98.36 -21.43
N ARG A 148 38.10 98.57 -20.30
CA ARG A 148 38.53 98.09 -18.98
C ARG A 148 38.51 96.56 -18.92
N LEU A 149 37.49 95.92 -19.47
CA LEU A 149 37.41 94.46 -19.56
C LEU A 149 38.53 93.90 -20.44
N TYR A 150 38.83 94.55 -21.57
CA TYR A 150 39.94 94.18 -22.44
C TYR A 150 41.32 94.34 -21.77
N ALA A 151 41.51 95.39 -20.95
CA ALA A 151 42.73 95.56 -20.16
C ALA A 151 42.90 94.46 -19.11
N ASN A 152 41.79 93.92 -18.59
CA ASN A 152 41.73 92.82 -17.63
C ASN A 152 41.48 91.45 -18.31
N ARG A 153 41.78 91.29 -19.61
CA ARG A 153 41.52 90.04 -20.35
C ARG A 153 42.14 88.77 -19.74
N ASP A 154 43.24 88.94 -19.00
CA ASP A 154 43.99 87.86 -18.36
C ASP A 154 43.47 87.57 -16.93
N ALA A 155 42.50 88.36 -16.44
CA ALA A 155 41.85 88.10 -15.16
C ALA A 155 41.00 86.82 -15.24
N PRO A 156 40.92 86.06 -14.13
CA PRO A 156 40.00 84.92 -14.03
C PRO A 156 38.56 85.35 -14.35
N PRO A 157 37.74 84.47 -14.94
CA PRO A 157 36.30 84.72 -15.07
C PRO A 157 35.74 85.04 -13.68
N ASP A 158 35.02 86.15 -13.55
CA ASP A 158 34.38 86.58 -12.30
C ASP A 158 32.85 86.54 -12.45
N GLY A 159 32.13 86.51 -11.33
CA GLY A 159 30.66 86.56 -11.33
C GLY A 159 29.99 85.41 -12.07
N VAL A 160 29.13 85.72 -13.04
CA VAL A 160 28.32 84.74 -13.79
C VAL A 160 29.19 83.87 -14.70
N ASP A 161 30.21 84.44 -15.35
CA ASP A 161 31.14 83.67 -16.18
C ASP A 161 31.91 82.63 -15.35
N ALA A 162 32.29 82.97 -14.11
CA ALA A 162 32.95 82.05 -13.18
C ALA A 162 32.04 80.86 -12.80
N LEU A 163 30.77 81.16 -12.52
CA LEU A 163 29.76 80.16 -12.17
C LEU A 163 29.43 79.25 -13.34
N LEU A 164 29.32 79.78 -14.56
CA LEU A 164 29.10 79.00 -15.77
C LEU A 164 30.26 78.03 -16.02
N LYS A 165 31.51 78.49 -15.88
CA LYS A 165 32.70 77.64 -16.00
C LYS A 165 32.73 76.56 -14.91
N ARG A 166 32.44 76.91 -13.66
CA ARG A 166 32.36 75.97 -12.54
C ARG A 166 31.25 74.94 -12.74
N ASN A 167 30.10 75.34 -13.26
CA ASN A 167 29.00 74.43 -13.59
C ASN A 167 29.42 73.46 -14.71
N ALA A 168 30.06 73.95 -15.78
CA ALA A 168 30.57 73.08 -16.83
C ALA A 168 31.61 72.07 -16.32
N GLU A 169 32.50 72.49 -15.40
CA GLU A 169 33.45 71.60 -14.73
C GLU A 169 32.73 70.55 -13.86
N LEU A 170 31.75 70.95 -13.03
CA LEU A 170 30.97 70.05 -12.19
C LEU A 170 30.11 69.08 -13.02
N GLU A 171 29.54 69.53 -14.14
CA GLU A 171 28.84 68.67 -15.10
C GLU A 171 29.78 67.64 -15.73
N ALA A 172 31.01 68.03 -16.08
CA ALA A 172 32.02 67.11 -16.56
C ALA A 172 32.47 66.11 -15.49
N GLU A 173 32.66 66.56 -14.24
CA GLU A 173 33.01 65.71 -13.09
C GLU A 173 31.89 64.71 -12.77
N THR A 174 30.63 65.14 -12.72
CA THR A 174 29.47 64.28 -12.48
C THR A 174 29.28 63.28 -13.61
N LYS A 175 29.41 63.70 -14.87
CA LYS A 175 29.38 62.80 -16.04
C LYS A 175 30.49 61.76 -15.97
N ALA A 176 31.71 62.15 -15.58
CA ALA A 176 32.83 61.23 -15.41
C ALA A 176 32.59 60.25 -14.24
N MET A 177 32.02 60.72 -13.13
CA MET A 177 31.69 59.88 -11.98
C MET A 177 30.60 58.86 -12.31
N ILE A 178 29.54 59.28 -13.00
CA ILE A 178 28.47 58.37 -13.48
C ILE A 178 29.06 57.30 -14.41
N ALA A 179 29.97 57.67 -15.32
CA ALA A 179 30.62 56.71 -16.21
C ALA A 179 31.46 55.67 -15.44
N ARG A 180 32.20 56.09 -14.41
CA ARG A 180 32.96 55.17 -13.54
C ARG A 180 32.06 54.21 -12.76
N LEU A 181 30.98 54.73 -12.16
CA LEU A 181 30.03 53.90 -11.42
C LEU A 181 29.32 52.88 -12.32
N LYS A 182 29.02 53.25 -13.57
CA LYS A 182 28.48 52.33 -14.57
C LYS A 182 29.47 51.21 -14.89
N ASP A 183 30.72 51.52 -15.20
CA ASP A 183 31.78 50.53 -15.47
C ASP A 183 32.03 49.60 -14.26
N GLU A 184 32.01 50.11 -13.03
CA GLU A 184 32.11 49.28 -11.83
C GLU A 184 30.91 48.34 -11.65
N ASN A 185 29.69 48.82 -11.90
CA ASN A 185 28.48 48.02 -11.83
C ASN A 185 28.44 46.94 -12.92
N ASP A 186 28.83 47.27 -14.15
CA ASP A 186 28.91 46.32 -15.26
C ASP A 186 29.89 45.18 -14.93
N LYS A 187 31.07 45.51 -14.39
CA LYS A 187 32.06 44.51 -13.92
C LYS A 187 31.53 43.63 -12.78
N ARG A 188 30.74 44.19 -11.86
CA ARG A 188 30.10 43.43 -10.77
C ARG A 188 29.04 42.48 -11.33
N ILE A 189 28.21 42.93 -12.27
CA ILE A 189 27.18 42.12 -12.93
C ILE A 189 27.84 40.97 -13.71
N GLU A 190 28.89 41.24 -14.50
CA GLU A 190 29.63 40.20 -15.23
C GLU A 190 30.23 39.15 -14.30
N LYS A 191 30.73 39.56 -13.13
CA LYS A 191 31.26 38.62 -12.13
C LYS A 191 30.14 37.75 -11.56
N LEU A 192 29.01 38.34 -11.19
CA LEU A 192 27.85 37.59 -10.68
C LEU A 192 27.30 36.61 -11.71
N ILE A 193 27.23 36.99 -12.99
CA ILE A 193 26.83 36.09 -14.08
C ILE A 193 27.79 34.90 -14.18
N ARG A 194 29.11 35.14 -14.19
CA ARG A 194 30.12 34.06 -14.25
C ARG A 194 30.03 33.11 -13.06
N ASP A 195 29.86 33.64 -11.85
CA ASP A 195 29.72 32.84 -10.64
C ASP A 195 28.41 32.01 -10.67
N HIS A 196 27.31 32.58 -11.16
CA HIS A 196 26.03 31.89 -11.32
C HIS A 196 26.09 30.78 -12.39
N GLU A 197 26.71 31.05 -13.55
CA GLU A 197 26.91 30.04 -14.60
C GLU A 197 27.76 28.87 -14.11
N LYS A 198 28.79 29.14 -13.29
CA LYS A 198 29.60 28.09 -12.66
C LYS A 198 28.76 27.27 -11.68
N ALA A 199 27.98 27.91 -10.82
CA ALA A 199 27.11 27.22 -9.87
C ALA A 199 26.04 26.37 -10.58
N LEU A 200 25.49 26.83 -11.71
CA LEU A 200 24.56 26.06 -12.53
C LEU A 200 25.22 24.82 -13.15
N LYS A 201 26.46 24.93 -13.65
CA LYS A 201 27.22 23.78 -14.16
C LYS A 201 27.51 22.75 -13.05
N ASP A 202 27.98 23.21 -11.89
CA ASP A 202 28.26 22.34 -10.74
C ASP A 202 26.98 21.63 -10.25
N LEU A 203 25.82 22.30 -10.29
CA LEU A 203 24.53 21.70 -9.96
C LEU A 203 24.08 20.68 -11.02
N GLN A 204 24.27 20.97 -12.30
CA GLN A 204 23.94 20.05 -13.39
C GLN A 204 24.78 18.76 -13.28
N GLU A 205 26.08 18.87 -13.04
CA GLU A 205 26.95 17.69 -12.87
C GLU A 205 26.50 16.80 -11.70
N LYS A 206 26.05 17.41 -10.60
CA LYS A 206 25.47 16.67 -9.45
C LYS A 206 24.16 15.98 -9.79
N VAL A 207 23.31 16.61 -10.60
CA VAL A 207 22.06 15.98 -11.08
C VAL A 207 22.38 14.80 -11.98
N ASP A 208 23.28 14.96 -12.95
CA ASP A 208 23.71 13.90 -13.87
C ASP A 208 24.38 12.72 -13.12
N GLU A 209 25.11 12.99 -12.03
CA GLU A 209 25.66 11.96 -11.15
C GLU A 209 24.58 11.20 -10.39
N ARG A 210 23.61 11.90 -9.82
CA ARG A 210 22.48 11.29 -9.12
C ARG A 210 21.60 10.46 -10.06
N GLU A 211 21.39 10.93 -11.29
CA GLU A 211 20.66 10.19 -12.32
C GLU A 211 21.39 8.89 -12.70
N ARG A 212 22.72 8.93 -12.85
CA ARG A 212 23.54 7.72 -13.09
C ARG A 212 23.43 6.71 -11.95
N GLU A 213 23.47 7.18 -10.69
CA GLU A 213 23.27 6.31 -9.52
C GLU A 213 21.88 5.66 -9.51
N LEU A 214 20.82 6.43 -9.80
CA LEU A 214 19.45 5.92 -9.86
C LEU A 214 19.26 4.89 -10.97
N VAL A 215 19.86 5.10 -12.15
CA VAL A 215 19.85 4.12 -13.24
C VAL A 215 20.56 2.83 -12.82
N GLY A 216 21.70 2.93 -12.13
CA GLY A 216 22.40 1.76 -11.57
C GLY A 216 21.53 0.95 -10.61
N ILE A 217 20.91 1.63 -9.63
CA ILE A 217 20.00 1.01 -8.65
C ILE A 217 18.79 0.37 -9.35
N ASN A 218 18.22 1.02 -10.37
CA ASN A 218 17.08 0.48 -11.11
C ASN A 218 17.45 -0.80 -11.87
N ASN A 219 18.62 -0.83 -12.52
CA ASN A 219 19.12 -2.04 -13.19
C ASN A 219 19.36 -3.20 -12.20
N ASP A 220 19.91 -2.91 -11.02
CA ASP A 220 20.12 -3.90 -9.97
C ASP A 220 18.79 -4.45 -9.43
N LEU A 221 17.78 -3.59 -9.25
CA LEU A 221 16.43 -3.99 -8.85
C LEU A 221 15.74 -4.84 -9.93
N GLU A 222 15.89 -4.49 -11.20
CA GLU A 222 15.35 -5.28 -12.32
C GLU A 222 16.00 -6.66 -12.39
N ALA A 223 17.31 -6.75 -12.21
CA ALA A 223 18.04 -8.03 -12.15
C ALA A 223 17.57 -8.90 -10.97
N LEU A 224 17.37 -8.29 -9.79
CA LEU A 224 16.85 -8.99 -8.60
C LEU A 224 15.41 -9.49 -8.84
N LEU A 225 14.55 -8.68 -9.46
CA LEU A 225 13.19 -9.09 -9.82
C LEU A 225 13.19 -10.25 -10.80
N GLN A 226 14.04 -10.21 -11.84
CA GLN A 226 14.20 -11.32 -12.79
C GLN A 226 14.62 -12.60 -12.06
N GLN A 227 15.64 -12.54 -11.19
CA GLN A 227 16.08 -13.67 -10.40
C GLN A 227 14.97 -14.25 -9.51
N MET A 228 14.19 -13.38 -8.85
CA MET A 228 13.05 -13.80 -8.03
C MET A 228 11.93 -14.46 -8.87
N THR A 229 11.68 -13.97 -10.09
CA THR A 229 10.70 -14.58 -11.00
C THR A 229 11.16 -15.94 -11.51
N GLU A 230 12.44 -16.10 -11.82
CA GLU A 230 13.02 -17.38 -12.22
C GLU A 230 12.94 -18.41 -11.09
N GLN A 231 13.28 -18.02 -9.86
CA GLN A 231 13.14 -18.87 -8.68
C GLN A 231 11.69 -19.25 -8.39
N LYS A 232 10.75 -18.32 -8.56
CA LYS A 232 9.32 -18.62 -8.42
C LYS A 232 8.89 -19.65 -9.47
N ASN A 233 9.27 -19.47 -10.73
CA ASN A 233 8.91 -20.38 -11.81
C ASN A 233 9.50 -21.79 -11.59
N SER A 234 10.76 -21.90 -11.13
CA SER A 234 11.37 -23.19 -10.83
C SER A 234 10.65 -23.92 -9.70
N LEU A 235 10.28 -23.20 -8.62
CA LEU A 235 9.50 -23.78 -7.51
C LEU A 235 8.09 -24.19 -7.95
N GLU A 236 7.44 -23.43 -8.83
CA GLU A 236 6.15 -23.81 -9.40
C GLU A 236 6.23 -25.07 -10.27
N GLU A 237 7.29 -25.23 -11.07
CA GLU A 237 7.54 -26.46 -11.83
C GLU A 237 7.78 -27.67 -10.92
N GLU A 238 8.58 -27.51 -9.87
CA GLU A 238 8.81 -28.56 -8.86
C GLU A 238 7.50 -28.95 -8.16
N ARG A 239 6.68 -27.96 -7.77
CA ARG A 239 5.36 -28.19 -7.19
C ARG A 239 4.44 -28.94 -8.15
N LYS A 240 4.41 -28.58 -9.44
CA LYS A 240 3.62 -29.30 -10.47
C LYS A 240 4.07 -30.75 -10.60
N LYS A 241 5.39 -30.99 -10.68
CA LYS A 241 5.97 -32.35 -10.75
C LYS A 241 5.60 -33.18 -9.51
N ALA A 242 5.64 -32.59 -8.31
CA ALA A 242 5.27 -33.26 -7.07
C ALA A 242 3.77 -33.61 -7.03
N ILE A 243 2.89 -32.70 -7.46
CA ILE A 243 1.44 -32.96 -7.54
C ILE A 243 1.15 -34.11 -8.52
N GLU A 244 1.80 -34.13 -9.68
CA GLU A 244 1.66 -35.23 -10.62
C GLU A 244 2.18 -36.56 -10.07
N ALA A 245 3.29 -36.55 -9.33
CA ALA A 245 3.81 -37.74 -8.66
C ALA A 245 2.79 -38.29 -7.63
N ILE A 246 2.21 -37.42 -6.81
CA ILE A 246 1.16 -37.80 -5.84
C ILE A 246 -0.08 -38.37 -6.56
N LYS A 247 -0.51 -37.75 -7.67
CA LYS A 247 -1.65 -38.28 -8.47
C LYS A 247 -1.36 -39.67 -9.02
N ARG A 248 -0.16 -39.91 -9.55
CA ARG A 248 0.24 -41.25 -10.04
C ARG A 248 0.24 -42.28 -8.91
N GLU A 249 0.71 -41.91 -7.73
CA GLU A 249 0.76 -42.82 -6.57
C GLU A 249 -0.64 -43.10 -6.01
N ARG A 250 -1.52 -42.09 -5.91
CA ARG A 250 -2.94 -42.29 -5.55
C ARG A 250 -3.64 -43.24 -6.50
N ALA A 251 -3.46 -43.08 -7.81
CA ALA A 251 -4.05 -43.97 -8.81
C ALA A 251 -3.52 -45.42 -8.71
N ARG A 252 -2.26 -45.63 -8.29
CA ARG A 252 -1.73 -46.97 -8.01
C ARG A 252 -2.36 -47.56 -6.76
N ASN A 253 -2.47 -46.78 -5.68
CA ASN A 253 -3.09 -47.20 -4.43
C ASN A 253 -4.58 -47.52 -4.60
N GLU A 254 -5.32 -46.74 -5.39
CA GLU A 254 -6.72 -47.02 -5.74
C GLU A 254 -6.87 -48.35 -6.49
N LYS A 255 -5.98 -48.65 -7.44
CA LYS A 255 -5.98 -49.95 -8.14
C LYS A 255 -5.68 -51.11 -7.20
N LEU A 256 -4.74 -50.95 -6.27
CA LEU A 256 -4.45 -51.96 -5.25
C LEU A 256 -5.64 -52.13 -4.29
N ALA A 257 -6.25 -51.04 -3.84
CA ALA A 257 -7.43 -51.07 -3.00
C ALA A 257 -8.61 -51.76 -3.70
N HIS A 258 -8.84 -51.49 -4.99
CA HIS A 258 -9.89 -52.15 -5.76
C HIS A 258 -9.67 -53.67 -5.85
N ARG A 259 -8.45 -54.11 -6.16
CA ARG A 259 -8.09 -55.55 -6.16
C ARG A 259 -8.27 -56.19 -4.80
N ASN A 260 -7.88 -55.49 -3.73
CA ASN A 260 -8.07 -55.99 -2.37
C ASN A 260 -9.57 -56.10 -2.04
N SER A 261 -10.39 -55.12 -2.43
CA SER A 261 -11.85 -55.18 -2.25
C SER A 261 -12.49 -56.30 -3.06
N GLU A 262 -12.05 -56.55 -4.29
CA GLU A 262 -12.51 -57.69 -5.11
C GLU A 262 -12.12 -59.03 -4.47
N LEU A 263 -10.90 -59.17 -3.97
CA LEU A 263 -10.44 -60.36 -3.25
C LEU A 263 -11.27 -60.59 -1.98
N VAL A 264 -11.52 -59.54 -1.19
CA VAL A 264 -12.36 -59.62 0.01
C VAL A 264 -13.79 -60.02 -0.36
N ALA A 265 -14.36 -59.45 -1.42
CA ALA A 265 -15.69 -59.81 -1.90
C ALA A 265 -15.78 -61.27 -2.37
N ALA A 266 -14.75 -61.77 -3.06
CA ALA A 266 -14.66 -63.17 -3.48
C ALA A 266 -14.58 -64.12 -2.28
N ILE A 267 -13.77 -63.80 -1.27
CA ILE A 267 -13.66 -64.58 -0.03
C ILE A 267 -15.00 -64.60 0.71
N ILE A 268 -15.69 -63.45 0.83
CA ILE A 268 -17.01 -63.38 1.47
C ILE A 268 -18.03 -64.25 0.72
N GLN A 269 -18.03 -64.19 -0.61
CA GLN A 269 -18.95 -64.99 -1.42
C GLN A 269 -18.66 -66.50 -1.32
N GLU A 270 -17.39 -66.89 -1.29
CA GLU A 270 -16.97 -68.28 -1.11
C GLU A 270 -17.37 -68.80 0.28
N ASN A 271 -17.08 -68.03 1.34
CA ASN A 271 -17.52 -68.35 2.70
C ASN A 271 -19.05 -68.44 2.81
N LYS A 272 -19.80 -67.58 2.10
CA LYS A 272 -21.27 -67.64 2.05
C LYS A 272 -21.76 -68.94 1.41
N LYS A 273 -21.18 -69.34 0.27
CA LYS A 273 -21.52 -70.61 -0.39
C LYS A 273 -21.18 -71.81 0.47
N GLU A 274 -20.04 -71.77 1.18
CA GLU A 274 -19.66 -72.81 2.12
C GLU A 274 -20.62 -72.89 3.31
N MET A 275 -21.05 -71.74 3.85
CA MET A 275 -22.09 -71.66 4.89
C MET A 275 -23.41 -72.27 4.42
N GLU A 276 -23.91 -71.87 3.25
CA GLU A 276 -25.16 -72.41 2.68
C GLU A 276 -25.04 -73.92 2.37
N ALA A 277 -23.86 -74.42 2.00
CA ALA A 277 -23.63 -75.84 1.82
C ALA A 277 -23.70 -76.62 3.14
N LYS A 278 -23.03 -76.11 4.19
CA LYS A 278 -23.10 -76.69 5.55
C LYS A 278 -24.51 -76.66 6.11
N GLU A 279 -25.28 -75.60 5.84
CA GLU A 279 -26.68 -75.50 6.25
C GLU A 279 -27.55 -76.55 5.55
N ARG A 280 -27.39 -76.76 4.23
CA ARG A 280 -28.08 -77.84 3.50
C ARG A 280 -27.71 -79.23 3.99
N GLU A 281 -26.42 -79.48 4.25
CA GLU A 281 -25.98 -80.76 4.83
C GLU A 281 -26.62 -80.98 6.21
N PHE A 282 -26.75 -79.93 7.02
CA PHE A 282 -27.42 -80.00 8.31
C PHE A 282 -28.93 -80.26 8.17
N GLU A 283 -29.61 -79.60 7.23
CA GLU A 283 -31.02 -79.84 6.91
C GLU A 283 -31.28 -81.27 6.41
N GLU A 284 -30.41 -81.79 5.52
CA GLU A 284 -30.48 -83.18 5.05
C GLU A 284 -30.28 -84.17 6.20
N GLN A 285 -29.31 -83.92 7.09
CA GLN A 285 -29.13 -84.73 8.29
C GLN A 285 -30.33 -84.65 9.24
N LEU A 286 -31.01 -83.50 9.32
CA LEU A 286 -32.21 -83.33 10.12
C LEU A 286 -33.37 -84.15 9.54
N LEU A 287 -33.56 -84.09 8.22
CA LEU A 287 -34.56 -84.88 7.49
C LEU A 287 -34.30 -86.39 7.62
N GLU A 288 -33.03 -86.82 7.52
CA GLU A 288 -32.67 -88.23 7.70
C GLU A 288 -32.97 -88.70 9.14
N LYS A 289 -32.65 -87.87 10.14
CA LYS A 289 -33.03 -88.11 11.54
C LYS A 289 -34.55 -88.17 11.72
N ASP A 290 -35.31 -87.28 11.09
CA ASP A 290 -36.78 -87.28 11.15
C ASP A 290 -37.39 -88.54 10.53
N VAL A 291 -36.87 -89.02 9.41
CA VAL A 291 -37.29 -90.30 8.78
C VAL A 291 -36.97 -91.49 9.70
N VAL A 292 -35.82 -91.50 10.37
CA VAL A 292 -35.48 -92.55 11.34
C VAL A 292 -36.43 -92.50 12.55
N ILE A 293 -36.73 -91.30 13.06
CA ILE A 293 -37.69 -91.11 14.15
C ILE A 293 -39.08 -91.59 13.73
N GLU A 294 -39.54 -91.29 12.52
CA GLU A 294 -40.84 -91.73 12.04
C GLU A 294 -40.91 -93.26 11.88
N ASN A 295 -39.85 -93.89 11.35
CA ASN A 295 -39.72 -95.34 11.27
C ASN A 295 -39.73 -96.01 12.65
N LEU A 296 -39.06 -95.43 13.64
CA LEU A 296 -39.10 -95.90 15.03
C LEU A 296 -40.50 -95.74 15.65
N ARG A 297 -41.18 -94.60 15.40
CA ARG A 297 -42.57 -94.38 15.82
C ARG A 297 -43.52 -95.39 15.18
N ALA A 298 -43.34 -95.72 13.90
CA ALA A 298 -44.14 -96.74 13.21
C ALA A 298 -43.92 -98.13 13.80
N LYS A 299 -42.66 -98.52 14.09
CA LYS A 299 -42.33 -99.79 14.78
C LYS A 299 -42.92 -99.87 16.19
N LEU A 300 -43.01 -98.74 16.89
CA LEU A 300 -43.66 -98.69 18.21
C LEU A 300 -45.18 -98.81 18.10
N ARG A 301 -45.81 -98.23 17.07
CA ARG A 301 -47.26 -98.41 16.81
C ARG A 301 -47.61 -99.87 16.49
N THR A 302 -46.84 -100.53 15.63
CA THR A 302 -47.09 -101.95 15.29
C THR A 302 -46.83 -102.91 16.46
N LYS A 303 -45.90 -102.55 17.37
CA LYS A 303 -45.65 -103.32 18.60
C LYS A 303 -46.73 -103.09 19.67
N ASN A 304 -47.33 -101.91 19.75
CA ASN A 304 -48.45 -101.61 20.66
C ASN A 304 -49.78 -102.18 20.17
N GLU A 305 -49.97 -102.39 18.86
CA GLU A 305 -51.17 -103.02 18.32
C GLU A 305 -51.17 -104.55 18.50
N ALA A 306 -50.00 -105.19 18.59
CA ALA A 306 -49.87 -106.64 18.80
C ALA A 306 -50.03 -107.09 20.26
N THR A 307 -50.17 -106.17 21.23
CA THR A 307 -50.12 -106.48 22.67
C THR A 307 -51.43 -106.16 23.43
N ASN A 308 -52.52 -105.83 22.72
CA ASN A 308 -53.82 -105.47 23.30
C ASN A 308 -54.89 -106.58 23.22
N GLY A 309 -54.50 -107.86 23.17
CA GLY A 309 -55.39 -109.01 23.27
C GLY A 309 -55.10 -109.84 24.52
N ASP A 310 -56.08 -109.86 25.44
CA ASP A 310 -56.26 -110.75 26.58
C ASP A 310 -55.59 -110.44 27.95
N VAL A 311 -56.48 -110.38 28.94
CA VAL A 311 -56.41 -110.02 30.37
C VAL A 311 -56.95 -111.26 31.14
N PRO A 312 -56.86 -111.45 32.48
CA PRO A 312 -55.83 -111.20 33.51
C PRO A 312 -55.53 -112.46 34.38
N HIS A 313 -54.41 -112.53 35.10
CA HIS A 313 -54.45 -113.00 36.50
C HIS A 313 -53.25 -112.60 37.37
N ALA A 314 -53.60 -112.23 38.59
CA ALA A 314 -52.85 -111.85 39.77
C ALA A 314 -51.50 -112.57 40.05
N GLY A 315 -50.56 -111.85 40.64
CA GLY A 315 -49.53 -112.46 41.49
C GLY A 315 -48.28 -111.64 41.81
N ARG A 316 -48.32 -110.91 42.93
CA ARG A 316 -47.20 -110.56 43.85
C ARG A 316 -46.08 -109.59 43.42
N SER A 317 -46.02 -108.47 44.16
CA SER A 317 -44.88 -107.60 44.51
C SER A 317 -43.68 -108.38 45.11
N PRO A 318 -42.43 -107.85 45.23
CA PRO A 318 -42.05 -106.59 45.92
C PRO A 318 -41.10 -105.67 45.09
N MET A 319 -41.22 -104.35 45.19
CA MET A 319 -40.44 -103.47 46.09
C MET A 319 -38.91 -103.50 45.91
N SER A 320 -38.40 -102.28 45.67
CA SER A 320 -37.03 -101.76 45.84
C SER A 320 -35.89 -102.47 45.11
N ASN A 321 -35.45 -101.86 44.01
CA ASN A 321 -34.09 -101.36 43.85
C ASN A 321 -34.15 -100.22 42.82
N ALA A 322 -34.17 -98.98 43.33
CA ALA A 322 -33.94 -97.81 42.51
C ALA A 322 -32.51 -97.92 41.97
N ASP A 323 -32.33 -98.02 40.66
CA ASP A 323 -31.00 -97.92 40.06
C ASP A 323 -30.51 -96.47 40.26
N PRO A 324 -29.55 -96.23 41.17
CA PRO A 324 -29.04 -94.88 41.41
C PRO A 324 -28.44 -94.30 40.12
N ASP A 325 -27.87 -95.15 39.26
CA ASP A 325 -27.21 -94.74 38.03
C ASP A 325 -28.18 -94.11 37.02
N ARG A 326 -29.43 -94.61 36.92
CA ARG A 326 -30.38 -94.07 35.94
C ARG A 326 -31.00 -92.75 36.40
N ALA A 327 -31.18 -92.58 37.71
CA ALA A 327 -31.61 -91.32 38.31
C ALA A 327 -30.48 -90.27 38.24
N GLU A 328 -29.22 -90.69 38.45
CA GLU A 328 -28.04 -89.83 38.27
C GLU A 328 -27.86 -89.36 36.83
N GLU A 329 -27.98 -90.24 35.84
CA GLU A 329 -27.88 -89.88 34.42
C GLU A 329 -28.95 -88.85 34.02
N PHE A 330 -30.19 -89.02 34.51
CA PHE A 330 -31.26 -88.05 34.28
C PHE A 330 -31.01 -86.72 34.99
N ALA A 331 -30.45 -86.75 36.20
CA ALA A 331 -30.06 -85.54 36.93
C ALA A 331 -28.91 -84.79 36.24
N LYS A 332 -27.91 -85.51 35.72
CA LYS A 332 -26.81 -84.93 34.93
C LYS A 332 -27.32 -84.29 33.64
N LEU A 333 -28.28 -84.93 32.95
CA LEU A 333 -28.90 -84.37 31.75
C LEU A 333 -29.70 -83.11 32.06
N MET A 334 -30.51 -83.13 33.12
CA MET A 334 -31.26 -81.96 33.59
C MET A 334 -30.31 -80.81 33.96
N GLY A 335 -29.22 -81.09 34.67
CA GLY A 335 -28.20 -80.08 34.98
C GLY A 335 -27.56 -79.47 33.74
N ARG A 336 -27.23 -80.26 32.71
CA ARG A 336 -26.72 -79.74 31.43
C ARG A 336 -27.76 -78.92 30.66
N MET A 337 -29.03 -79.30 30.71
CA MET A 337 -30.12 -78.53 30.10
C MET A 337 -30.33 -77.18 30.82
N GLU A 338 -30.25 -77.17 32.15
CA GLU A 338 -30.30 -75.94 32.95
C GLU A 338 -29.09 -75.04 32.67
N GLU A 339 -27.87 -75.58 32.60
CA GLU A 339 -26.68 -74.83 32.20
C GLU A 339 -26.82 -74.21 30.79
N MET A 340 -27.32 -75.00 29.83
CA MET A 340 -27.55 -74.51 28.46
C MET A 340 -28.63 -73.42 28.40
N ALA A 341 -29.69 -73.55 29.20
CA ALA A 341 -30.72 -72.53 29.33
C ALA A 341 -30.15 -71.22 29.92
N ILE A 342 -29.32 -71.31 30.96
CA ILE A 342 -28.66 -70.14 31.58
C ILE A 342 -27.70 -69.46 30.59
N VAL A 343 -26.94 -70.24 29.80
CA VAL A 343 -26.04 -69.68 28.78
C VAL A 343 -26.84 -68.96 27.69
N LEU A 344 -27.94 -69.55 27.23
CA LEU A 344 -28.82 -68.94 26.23
C LEU A 344 -29.46 -67.63 26.73
N GLU A 345 -29.94 -67.63 27.97
CA GLU A 345 -30.51 -66.44 28.62
C GLU A 345 -29.46 -65.32 28.71
N LYS A 346 -28.25 -65.64 29.18
CA LYS A 346 -27.14 -64.66 29.23
C LYS A 346 -26.73 -64.15 27.85
N THR A 347 -26.68 -65.00 26.83
CA THR A 347 -26.39 -64.55 25.46
C THR A 347 -27.50 -63.64 24.93
N GLN A 348 -28.77 -63.97 25.20
CA GLN A 348 -29.90 -63.14 24.77
C GLN A 348 -29.91 -61.79 25.50
N GLU A 349 -29.63 -61.77 26.80
CA GLU A 349 -29.45 -60.53 27.57
C GLU A 349 -28.32 -59.67 26.96
N SER A 350 -27.15 -60.26 26.71
CA SER A 350 -26.01 -59.54 26.10
C SER A 350 -26.31 -59.00 24.69
N GLU A 351 -27.11 -59.71 23.89
CA GLU A 351 -27.56 -59.25 22.58
C GLU A 351 -28.56 -58.09 22.70
N THR A 352 -29.48 -58.14 23.67
CA THR A 352 -30.42 -57.03 23.92
C THR A 352 -29.72 -55.78 24.42
N GLU A 353 -28.70 -55.94 25.29
CA GLU A 353 -27.85 -54.83 25.75
C GLU A 353 -27.09 -54.21 24.58
N ALA A 354 -26.42 -55.03 23.75
CA ALA A 354 -25.70 -54.56 22.56
C ALA A 354 -26.62 -53.83 21.58
N ARG A 355 -27.85 -54.31 21.36
CA ARG A 355 -28.86 -53.61 20.54
C ARG A 355 -29.27 -52.27 21.14
N SER A 356 -29.45 -52.20 22.46
CA SER A 356 -29.77 -50.95 23.14
C SER A 356 -28.63 -49.92 23.06
N GLU A 357 -27.38 -50.39 23.09
CA GLU A 357 -26.19 -49.55 22.96
C GLU A 357 -26.00 -49.06 21.52
N ILE A 358 -26.19 -49.92 20.53
CA ILE A 358 -26.21 -49.54 19.11
C ILE A 358 -27.28 -48.48 18.85
N GLN A 359 -28.48 -48.63 19.43
CA GLN A 359 -29.54 -47.63 19.29
C GLN A 359 -29.13 -46.28 19.89
N LYS A 360 -28.58 -46.27 21.11
CA LYS A 360 -28.06 -45.04 21.76
C LYS A 360 -26.96 -44.37 20.94
N LEU A 361 -26.01 -45.14 20.39
CA LEU A 361 -24.95 -44.62 19.54
C LEU A 361 -25.50 -44.06 18.22
N SER A 362 -26.52 -44.71 17.64
CA SER A 362 -27.18 -44.20 16.43
C SER A 362 -27.93 -42.88 16.66
N GLU A 363 -28.60 -42.74 17.81
CA GLU A 363 -29.28 -41.52 18.21
C GLU A 363 -28.27 -40.40 18.50
N ALA A 364 -27.16 -40.72 19.17
CA ALA A 364 -26.06 -39.77 19.41
C ALA A 364 -25.39 -39.30 18.11
N LEU A 365 -25.16 -40.21 17.16
CA LEU A 365 -24.59 -39.88 15.85
C LEU A 365 -25.53 -38.97 15.06
N LYS A 366 -26.84 -39.28 15.04
CA LYS A 366 -27.85 -38.45 14.39
C LYS A 366 -27.90 -37.04 14.99
N LEU A 367 -27.89 -36.92 16.32
CA LEU A 367 -27.84 -35.61 17.00
C LEU A 367 -26.55 -34.84 16.67
N SER A 368 -25.41 -35.53 16.57
CA SER A 368 -24.15 -34.91 16.16
C SER A 368 -24.17 -34.44 14.70
N GLU A 369 -24.81 -35.19 13.80
CA GLU A 369 -25.00 -34.79 12.39
C GLU A 369 -25.95 -33.60 12.27
N GLU A 370 -27.06 -33.60 13.00
CA GLU A 370 -28.00 -32.46 13.06
C GLU A 370 -27.31 -31.20 13.61
N ALA A 371 -26.47 -31.33 14.64
CA ALA A 371 -25.66 -30.21 15.16
C ALA A 371 -24.70 -29.67 14.07
N ARG A 372 -23.93 -30.54 13.39
CA ARG A 372 -23.04 -30.13 12.29
C ARG A 372 -23.77 -29.46 11.13
N GLN A 373 -24.97 -29.95 10.79
CA GLN A 373 -25.80 -29.33 9.75
C GLN A 373 -26.30 -27.94 10.19
N SER A 374 -26.72 -27.80 11.45
CA SER A 374 -27.14 -26.50 12.00
C SER A 374 -26.00 -25.48 12.00
N ASP A 375 -24.79 -25.88 12.38
CA ASP A 375 -23.61 -25.03 12.34
C ASP A 375 -23.26 -24.64 10.90
N ALA A 376 -23.29 -25.58 9.96
CA ALA A 376 -23.06 -25.30 8.54
C ALA A 376 -24.01 -24.23 7.99
N VAL A 377 -25.31 -24.32 8.31
CA VAL A 377 -26.32 -23.32 7.91
C VAL A 377 -26.05 -21.96 8.56
N ILE A 378 -25.64 -21.94 9.83
CA ILE A 378 -25.27 -20.68 10.52
C ILE A 378 -24.05 -20.04 9.85
N TYR A 379 -23.02 -20.82 9.51
CA TYR A 379 -21.84 -20.31 8.80
C TYR A 379 -22.19 -19.76 7.42
N GLU A 380 -23.04 -20.44 6.66
CA GLU A 380 -23.46 -20.01 5.33
C GLU A 380 -24.29 -18.72 5.40
N ASN A 381 -25.19 -18.60 6.38
CA ASN A 381 -25.97 -17.40 6.64
C ASN A 381 -25.07 -16.22 7.07
N ASN A 382 -24.11 -16.44 7.97
CA ASN A 382 -23.13 -15.42 8.36
C ASN A 382 -22.29 -14.95 7.17
N THR A 383 -21.90 -15.88 6.28
CA THR A 383 -21.15 -15.56 5.06
C THR A 383 -21.99 -14.72 4.08
N LEU A 384 -23.28 -15.04 3.93
CA LEU A 384 -24.22 -14.26 3.14
C LEU A 384 -24.45 -12.86 3.72
N ALA A 385 -24.61 -12.74 5.04
CA ALA A 385 -24.74 -11.46 5.72
C ALA A 385 -23.49 -10.58 5.52
N LEU A 386 -22.29 -11.16 5.64
CA LEU A 386 -21.04 -10.44 5.37
C LEU A 386 -20.93 -10.00 3.90
N LYS A 387 -21.33 -10.85 2.95
CA LYS A 387 -21.38 -10.49 1.53
C LYS A 387 -22.37 -9.34 1.27
N GLN A 388 -23.56 -9.38 1.86
CA GLN A 388 -24.56 -8.31 1.75
C GLN A 388 -24.07 -7.01 2.39
N GLN A 389 -23.41 -7.08 3.55
CA GLN A 389 -22.80 -5.91 4.18
C GLN A 389 -21.70 -5.32 3.30
N LEU A 390 -20.81 -6.14 2.74
CA LEU A 390 -19.80 -5.67 1.77
C LEU A 390 -20.46 -5.01 0.56
N GLN A 391 -21.49 -5.65 -0.02
CA GLN A 391 -22.23 -5.11 -1.17
C GLN A 391 -22.84 -3.75 -0.84
N SER A 392 -23.51 -3.62 0.32
CA SER A 392 -24.09 -2.35 0.78
C SER A 392 -23.02 -1.27 0.99
N PHE A 393 -21.83 -1.64 1.47
CA PHE A 393 -20.69 -0.73 1.61
C PHE A 393 -20.17 -0.28 0.24
N TRP A 394 -20.05 -1.19 -0.74
CA TRP A 394 -19.69 -0.86 -2.12
C TRP A 394 -20.70 0.08 -2.77
N ASP A 395 -22.00 -0.20 -2.61
CA ASP A 395 -23.08 0.63 -3.16
C ASP A 395 -23.09 2.02 -2.50
N THR A 396 -22.89 2.09 -1.19
CA THR A 396 -22.79 3.36 -0.45
C THR A 396 -21.57 4.16 -0.92
N LYS A 397 -20.41 3.51 -1.06
CA LYS A 397 -19.18 4.14 -1.55
C LYS A 397 -19.32 4.62 -3.00
N LEU A 398 -19.98 3.83 -3.86
CA LEU A 398 -20.26 4.23 -5.24
C LEU A 398 -21.20 5.43 -5.28
N ALA A 399 -22.21 5.47 -4.41
CA ALA A 399 -23.12 6.61 -4.26
C ALA A 399 -22.40 7.86 -3.75
N GLU A 400 -21.53 7.73 -2.76
CA GLU A 400 -20.67 8.82 -2.25
C GLU A 400 -19.73 9.34 -3.35
N ASP A 401 -19.10 8.47 -4.13
CA ASP A 401 -18.25 8.87 -5.27
C ASP A 401 -19.05 9.57 -6.38
N HIS A 402 -20.31 9.16 -6.60
CA HIS A 402 -21.23 9.85 -7.51
C HIS A 402 -21.65 11.23 -6.98
N GLN A 403 -21.98 11.32 -5.68
CA GLN A 403 -22.32 12.57 -5.03
C GLN A 403 -21.13 13.53 -5.04
N LYS A 404 -19.93 13.05 -4.73
CA LYS A 404 -18.69 13.83 -4.78
C LYS A 404 -18.42 14.38 -6.18
N ARG A 405 -18.59 13.57 -7.25
CA ARG A 405 -18.49 14.07 -8.63
C ARG A 405 -19.54 15.14 -8.96
N GLN A 406 -20.76 15.03 -8.43
CA GLN A 406 -21.78 16.06 -8.58
C GLN A 406 -21.43 17.34 -7.80
N GLU A 407 -20.92 17.21 -6.57
CA GLU A 407 -20.48 18.32 -5.73
C GLU A 407 -19.25 19.03 -6.31
N GLU A 408 -18.26 18.30 -6.81
CA GLU A 408 -17.12 18.84 -7.56
C GLU A 408 -17.58 19.59 -8.82
N SER A 409 -18.60 19.08 -9.52
CA SER A 409 -19.23 19.76 -10.66
C SER A 409 -20.06 20.99 -10.27
N ARG A 410 -20.53 21.08 -9.02
CA ARG A 410 -21.17 22.27 -8.45
C ARG A 410 -20.13 23.27 -7.93
N ALA A 411 -19.05 22.80 -7.31
CA ALA A 411 -17.96 23.61 -6.79
C ALA A 411 -17.13 24.26 -7.91
N ARG A 412 -16.94 23.57 -9.05
CA ARG A 412 -16.39 24.19 -10.28
C ARG A 412 -17.26 25.35 -10.81
N ARG A 413 -18.53 25.43 -10.42
CA ARG A 413 -19.44 26.54 -10.73
C ARG A 413 -19.55 27.60 -9.61
N GLY A 414 -18.99 27.35 -8.43
CA GLY A 414 -19.08 28.23 -7.27
C GLY A 414 -17.73 28.40 -6.61
N ALA A 415 -17.00 29.46 -6.97
CA ALA A 415 -15.71 29.81 -6.41
C ALA A 415 -15.79 30.05 -4.89
N SER A 416 -15.29 29.10 -4.09
CA SER A 416 -14.95 29.27 -2.67
C SER A 416 -13.87 28.26 -2.27
N GLY A 417 -12.64 28.45 -2.74
CA GLY A 417 -11.52 27.49 -2.65
C GLY A 417 -10.93 27.26 -1.25
N VAL A 418 -11.08 28.19 -0.30
CA VAL A 418 -10.26 28.17 0.93
C VAL A 418 -10.88 27.36 2.08
N ARG A 419 -12.19 27.08 2.05
CA ARG A 419 -12.87 26.33 3.13
C ARG A 419 -12.86 24.81 2.91
N GLY A 420 -12.75 24.38 1.64
CA GLY A 420 -12.72 22.95 1.26
C GLY A 420 -11.40 22.24 1.60
N GLU A 421 -10.29 22.98 1.64
CA GLU A 421 -8.96 22.39 1.92
C GLU A 421 -8.85 21.88 3.37
N LYS A 422 -9.31 22.66 4.35
CA LYS A 422 -9.29 22.25 5.77
C LYS A 422 -10.25 21.10 6.07
N THR A 423 -11.41 21.06 5.41
CA THR A 423 -12.36 19.94 5.58
C THR A 423 -11.81 18.67 4.94
N ASN A 424 -11.17 18.76 3.78
CA ASN A 424 -10.54 17.62 3.13
C ASN A 424 -9.38 17.08 3.96
N GLU A 425 -8.50 17.94 4.49
CA GLU A 425 -7.40 17.51 5.34
C GLU A 425 -7.88 16.78 6.61
N THR A 426 -8.96 17.29 7.24
CA THR A 426 -9.52 16.66 8.44
C THR A 426 -10.14 15.29 8.13
N ILE A 427 -10.87 15.18 7.02
CA ILE A 427 -11.47 13.92 6.56
C ILE A 427 -10.38 12.89 6.25
N VAL A 428 -9.29 13.31 5.60
CA VAL A 428 -8.16 12.43 5.30
C VAL A 428 -7.50 11.91 6.57
N LYS A 429 -7.22 12.77 7.55
CA LYS A 429 -6.67 12.34 8.86
C LYS A 429 -7.61 11.39 9.61
N GLN A 430 -8.92 11.60 9.51
CA GLN A 430 -9.91 10.68 10.09
C GLN A 430 -9.88 9.31 9.40
N TYR A 431 -9.81 9.26 8.07
CA TYR A 431 -9.69 8.01 7.32
C TYR A 431 -8.35 7.29 7.60
N GLU A 432 -7.25 8.04 7.70
CA GLU A 432 -5.94 7.51 8.06
C GLU A 432 -5.97 6.87 9.45
N ALA A 433 -6.46 7.59 10.46
CA ALA A 433 -6.59 7.08 11.82
C ALA A 433 -7.52 5.85 11.89
N ALA A 434 -8.61 5.85 11.13
CA ALA A 434 -9.54 4.71 11.06
C ALA A 434 -8.87 3.48 10.42
N LEU A 435 -8.16 3.65 9.30
CA LEU A 435 -7.44 2.56 8.62
C LEU A 435 -6.30 2.02 9.48
N GLU A 436 -5.55 2.88 10.16
CA GLU A 436 -4.51 2.46 11.10
C GLU A 436 -5.08 1.66 12.27
N ASN A 437 -6.21 2.10 12.84
CA ASN A 437 -6.90 1.34 13.89
C ASN A 437 -7.32 -0.03 13.38
N ILE A 438 -7.89 -0.13 12.18
CA ILE A 438 -8.26 -1.41 11.57
C ILE A 438 -7.01 -2.29 11.38
N ILE A 439 -5.94 -1.75 10.81
CA ILE A 439 -4.69 -2.49 10.62
C ILE A 439 -4.13 -2.99 11.95
N ARG A 440 -4.12 -2.17 13.01
CA ARG A 440 -3.69 -2.60 14.36
C ARG A 440 -4.57 -3.72 14.92
N THR A 441 -5.89 -3.57 14.85
CA THR A 441 -6.81 -4.63 15.34
C THR A 441 -6.64 -5.95 14.61
N LEU A 442 -6.36 -5.91 13.30
CA LEU A 442 -6.06 -7.10 12.51
C LEU A 442 -4.69 -7.69 12.84
N GLN A 443 -3.68 -6.86 13.12
CA GLN A 443 -2.37 -7.31 13.61
C GLN A 443 -2.49 -8.01 14.96
N ASP A 444 -3.28 -7.46 15.89
CA ASP A 444 -3.52 -8.06 17.20
C ASP A 444 -4.24 -9.40 17.04
N ARG A 445 -5.29 -9.47 16.21
CA ARG A 445 -6.01 -10.71 15.94
C ARG A 445 -5.11 -11.78 15.31
N LEU A 446 -4.25 -11.39 14.38
CA LEU A 446 -3.29 -12.29 13.74
C LEU A 446 -2.22 -12.79 14.73
N THR A 447 -1.79 -11.94 15.66
CA THR A 447 -0.90 -12.36 16.75
C THR A 447 -1.56 -13.41 17.63
N ILE A 448 -2.80 -13.15 18.06
CA ILE A 448 -3.59 -14.09 18.86
C ILE A 448 -3.76 -15.43 18.14
N LEU A 449 -4.11 -15.41 16.84
CA LEU A 449 -4.27 -16.64 16.06
C LEU A 449 -2.98 -17.45 15.92
N ARG A 450 -1.84 -16.78 15.78
CA ARG A 450 -0.53 -17.46 15.74
C ARG A 450 -0.20 -18.10 17.09
N GLU A 451 -0.52 -17.44 18.19
CA GLU A 451 -0.37 -17.99 19.54
C GLU A 451 -1.33 -19.17 19.79
N GLU A 452 -2.59 -19.05 19.37
CA GLU A 452 -3.59 -20.12 19.42
C GLU A 452 -3.14 -21.33 18.59
N HIS A 453 -2.64 -21.12 17.36
CA HIS A 453 -2.12 -22.18 16.49
C HIS A 453 -0.89 -22.85 17.11
N ALA A 454 0.06 -22.08 17.65
CA ALA A 454 1.23 -22.63 18.33
C ALA A 454 0.86 -23.40 19.60
N SER A 455 -0.13 -22.92 20.36
CA SER A 455 -0.68 -23.61 21.53
C SER A 455 -1.38 -24.91 21.13
N PHE A 456 -2.20 -24.87 20.08
CA PHE A 456 -2.88 -26.04 19.54
C PHE A 456 -1.90 -27.14 19.12
N ILE A 457 -0.84 -26.79 18.38
CA ILE A 457 0.20 -27.76 17.98
C ILE A 457 0.86 -28.37 19.23
N LYS A 458 1.28 -27.54 20.20
CA LYS A 458 1.89 -28.04 21.44
C LYS A 458 0.96 -28.95 22.25
N VAL A 459 -0.32 -28.63 22.34
CA VAL A 459 -1.31 -29.47 23.01
C VAL A 459 -1.42 -30.79 22.25
N SER A 460 -1.62 -30.75 20.94
CA SER A 460 -1.77 -31.96 20.12
C SER A 460 -0.54 -32.88 20.19
N GLU A 461 0.68 -32.33 20.16
CA GLU A 461 1.92 -33.06 20.35
C GLU A 461 1.98 -33.75 21.72
N LYS A 462 1.58 -33.06 22.80
CA LYS A 462 1.57 -33.67 24.14
C LYS A 462 0.61 -34.84 24.23
N GLU A 463 -0.61 -34.71 23.70
CA GLU A 463 -1.57 -35.80 23.82
C GLU A 463 -1.28 -36.95 22.82
N THR A 464 -0.60 -36.72 21.69
CA THR A 464 -0.06 -37.82 20.85
C THR A 464 1.14 -38.54 21.50
N ILE A 465 1.98 -37.83 22.26
CA ILE A 465 3.02 -38.45 23.11
C ILE A 465 2.36 -39.34 24.18
N ASN A 466 1.32 -38.85 24.86
CA ASN A 466 0.59 -39.62 25.86
C ASN A 466 -0.03 -40.91 25.28
N GLU A 467 -0.65 -40.84 24.10
CA GLU A 467 -1.18 -42.03 23.42
C GLU A 467 -0.07 -43.00 22.98
N ARG A 468 1.09 -42.47 22.56
CA ARG A 468 2.27 -43.28 22.24
C ARG A 468 2.81 -44.00 23.48
N ASP A 469 2.83 -43.35 24.63
CA ASP A 469 3.24 -43.96 25.89
C ASP A 469 2.29 -45.08 26.31
N ILE A 470 0.97 -44.90 26.16
CA ILE A 470 -0.04 -45.96 26.38
C ILE A 470 0.20 -47.15 25.42
N LEU A 471 0.54 -46.89 24.16
CA LEU A 471 0.86 -47.96 23.21
C LEU A 471 2.15 -48.71 23.59
N ASN A 472 3.19 -47.99 24.07
CA ASN A 472 4.43 -48.60 24.55
C ASN A 472 4.19 -49.47 25.80
N GLU A 473 3.35 -49.02 26.73
CA GLU A 473 2.95 -49.80 27.91
C GLU A 473 2.22 -51.09 27.50
N ASN A 474 1.26 -50.99 26.58
CA ASN A 474 0.56 -52.14 26.02
C ASN A 474 1.50 -53.08 25.26
N GLU A 475 2.50 -52.57 24.56
CA GLU A 475 3.52 -53.40 23.91
C GLU A 475 4.35 -54.18 24.94
N ALA A 476 4.75 -53.54 26.04
CA ALA A 476 5.46 -54.19 27.14
C ALA A 476 4.61 -55.25 27.84
N GLU A 477 3.31 -55.01 28.03
CA GLU A 477 2.36 -56.02 28.53
C GLU A 477 2.20 -57.19 27.55
N SER A 478 2.08 -56.90 26.26
CA SER A 478 2.00 -57.92 25.21
C SER A 478 3.28 -58.79 25.17
N GLN A 479 4.45 -58.19 25.41
CA GLN A 479 5.70 -58.93 25.57
C GLN A 479 5.69 -59.83 26.80
N ARG A 480 5.22 -59.33 27.95
CA ARG A 480 5.05 -60.12 29.19
C ARG A 480 4.11 -61.31 28.96
N VAL A 481 2.95 -61.08 28.36
CA VAL A 481 1.98 -62.15 28.02
C VAL A 481 2.61 -63.19 27.10
N ARG A 482 3.33 -62.79 26.05
CA ARG A 482 4.06 -63.74 25.18
C ARG A 482 5.12 -64.54 25.92
N GLN A 483 5.82 -63.93 26.88
CA GLN A 483 6.79 -64.64 27.73
C GLN A 483 6.07 -65.67 28.61
N THR A 484 4.97 -65.30 29.26
CA THR A 484 4.15 -66.22 30.06
C THR A 484 3.65 -67.41 29.23
N PHE A 485 3.10 -67.16 28.03
CA PHE A 485 2.71 -68.24 27.12
C PHE A 485 3.90 -69.18 26.81
N ARG A 486 5.07 -68.63 26.47
CA ARG A 486 6.26 -69.45 26.18
C ARG A 486 6.71 -70.26 27.40
N THR A 487 6.82 -69.63 28.57
CA THR A 487 7.31 -70.31 29.78
C THR A 487 6.33 -71.37 30.24
N VAL A 488 5.04 -71.04 30.31
CA VAL A 488 3.98 -71.92 30.81
C VAL A 488 3.71 -73.08 29.84
N SER A 489 3.70 -72.82 28.52
CA SER A 489 3.59 -73.89 27.53
C SER A 489 4.80 -74.84 27.56
N LEU A 490 6.02 -74.34 27.76
CA LEU A 490 7.21 -75.19 27.91
C LEU A 490 7.18 -76.03 29.19
N THR A 491 6.67 -75.49 30.31
CA THR A 491 6.48 -76.28 31.55
C THR A 491 5.37 -77.30 31.39
N LEU A 492 4.25 -76.94 30.73
CA LEU A 492 3.15 -77.86 30.48
C LEU A 492 3.62 -79.03 29.60
N GLN A 493 4.40 -78.75 28.55
CA GLN A 493 5.06 -79.81 27.77
C GLN A 493 5.90 -80.73 28.67
N ARG A 494 6.76 -80.18 29.55
CA ARG A 494 7.58 -81.01 30.47
C ARG A 494 6.75 -81.85 31.43
N VAL A 495 5.66 -81.32 31.96
CA VAL A 495 4.76 -82.02 32.89
C VAL A 495 4.03 -83.18 32.19
N PHE A 496 3.57 -82.97 30.95
CA PHE A 496 2.96 -84.03 30.13
C PHE A 496 3.92 -85.20 29.85
N TRP A 497 5.23 -84.93 29.75
CA TRP A 497 6.25 -85.98 29.63
C TRP A 497 6.66 -86.62 30.97
N GLY A 498 6.23 -86.07 32.11
CA GLY A 498 6.73 -86.40 33.44
C GLY A 498 5.65 -86.59 34.50
N THR A 499 4.67 -87.48 34.28
CA THR A 499 3.74 -88.09 35.27
C THR A 499 3.32 -87.21 36.46
N ARG A 500 2.97 -85.93 36.23
CA ARG A 500 2.64 -84.94 37.28
C ARG A 500 1.33 -84.23 36.95
N ASP A 501 0.24 -84.99 36.91
CA ASP A 501 -1.09 -84.45 36.59
C ASP A 501 -1.54 -83.34 37.55
N ASP A 502 -1.09 -83.37 38.81
CA ASP A 502 -1.43 -82.35 39.82
C ASP A 502 -0.88 -80.95 39.49
N GLU A 503 0.17 -80.85 38.67
CA GLU A 503 0.78 -79.56 38.26
C GLU A 503 0.09 -78.94 37.04
N VAL A 504 -0.81 -79.65 36.37
CA VAL A 504 -1.46 -79.19 35.12
C VAL A 504 -2.53 -78.11 35.33
N PRO A 505 -3.48 -78.25 36.29
CA PRO A 505 -4.53 -77.25 36.51
C PRO A 505 -4.02 -75.81 36.73
N PRO A 506 -3.01 -75.53 37.57
CA PRO A 506 -2.53 -74.16 37.76
C PRO A 506 -1.90 -73.58 36.49
N LEU A 507 -1.18 -74.40 35.70
CA LEU A 507 -0.59 -73.96 34.43
C LEU A 507 -1.67 -73.60 33.39
N ILE A 508 -2.77 -74.36 33.34
CA ILE A 508 -3.91 -74.02 32.47
C ILE A 508 -4.54 -72.70 32.93
N THR A 509 -4.77 -72.50 34.23
CA THR A 509 -5.32 -71.22 34.72
C THR A 509 -4.41 -70.04 34.44
N GLU A 510 -3.09 -70.21 34.46
CA GLU A 510 -2.12 -69.17 34.11
C GLU A 510 -2.18 -68.83 32.61
N LEU A 511 -2.35 -69.85 31.73
CA LEU A 511 -2.56 -69.65 30.30
C LEU A 511 -3.89 -68.95 30.01
N ASP A 512 -4.98 -69.33 30.67
CA ASP A 512 -6.29 -68.71 30.51
C ASP A 512 -6.27 -67.24 30.96
N ASN A 513 -5.61 -66.95 32.09
CA ASN A 513 -5.40 -65.58 32.56
C ASN A 513 -4.55 -64.78 31.55
N ALA A 514 -3.49 -65.36 31.00
CA ALA A 514 -2.66 -64.71 29.99
C ALA A 514 -3.43 -64.47 28.68
N ALA A 515 -4.31 -65.40 28.27
CA ALA A 515 -5.19 -65.26 27.12
C ALA A 515 -6.19 -64.11 27.33
N ALA A 516 -6.87 -64.07 28.49
CA ALA A 516 -7.79 -63.00 28.84
C ALA A 516 -7.09 -61.62 28.88
N CYS A 517 -5.86 -61.54 29.40
CA CYS A 517 -5.05 -60.32 29.36
C CYS A 517 -4.65 -59.91 27.92
N SER A 518 -4.35 -60.89 27.05
CA SER A 518 -4.07 -60.66 25.63
C SER A 518 -5.26 -60.05 24.90
N GLU A 519 -6.48 -60.54 25.17
CA GLU A 519 -7.69 -60.02 24.56
C GLU A 519 -8.03 -58.60 25.02
N LYS A 520 -7.89 -58.32 26.33
CA LYS A 520 -8.08 -56.99 26.92
C LYS A 520 -7.07 -55.98 26.35
N SER A 521 -5.78 -56.33 26.32
CA SER A 521 -4.74 -55.46 25.74
C SER A 521 -4.98 -55.22 24.24
N ARG A 522 -5.38 -56.24 23.47
CA ARG A 522 -5.75 -56.07 22.05
C ARG A 522 -6.92 -55.11 21.86
N ALA A 523 -7.97 -55.23 22.68
CA ALA A 523 -9.12 -54.33 22.63
C ALA A 523 -8.70 -52.89 22.98
N SER A 524 -7.88 -52.72 24.02
CA SER A 524 -7.33 -51.42 24.41
C SER A 524 -6.50 -50.79 23.28
N VAL A 525 -5.59 -51.54 22.66
CA VAL A 525 -4.77 -51.07 21.54
C VAL A 525 -5.64 -50.63 20.35
N LYS A 526 -6.66 -51.43 19.98
CA LYS A 526 -7.60 -51.06 18.92
C LYS A 526 -8.34 -49.76 19.24
N MET A 527 -8.80 -49.59 20.47
CA MET A 527 -9.46 -48.36 20.92
C MET A 527 -8.51 -47.16 20.84
N THR A 528 -7.27 -47.28 21.32
CA THR A 528 -6.28 -46.20 21.25
C THR A 528 -5.91 -45.84 19.81
N LEU A 529 -5.83 -46.81 18.90
CA LEU A 529 -5.57 -46.55 17.49
C LEU A 529 -6.76 -45.86 16.80
N ALA A 530 -7.99 -46.23 17.15
CA ALA A 530 -9.18 -45.56 16.63
C ALA A 530 -9.29 -44.10 17.12
N LEU A 531 -8.95 -43.85 18.39
CA LEU A 531 -8.87 -42.49 18.95
C LEU A 531 -7.79 -41.66 18.26
N LEU A 532 -6.60 -42.24 18.04
CA LEU A 532 -5.51 -41.60 17.29
C LEU A 532 -5.94 -41.23 15.86
N ASP A 533 -6.64 -42.11 15.15
CA ASP A 533 -7.09 -41.87 13.78
C ASP A 533 -8.17 -40.78 13.71
N SER A 534 -9.18 -40.84 14.59
CA SER A 534 -10.20 -39.79 14.72
C SER A 534 -9.58 -38.43 15.05
N ARG A 535 -8.60 -38.42 15.96
CA ARG A 535 -7.92 -37.20 16.38
C ARG A 535 -7.00 -36.65 15.29
N LEU A 536 -6.29 -37.51 14.56
CA LEU A 536 -5.50 -37.11 13.40
C LEU A 536 -6.37 -36.40 12.35
N GLN A 537 -7.56 -36.94 12.05
CA GLN A 537 -8.50 -36.31 11.12
C GLN A 537 -8.95 -34.94 11.62
N SER A 538 -9.37 -34.84 12.89
CA SER A 538 -9.76 -33.56 13.49
C SER A 538 -8.62 -32.54 13.53
N PHE A 539 -7.38 -33.00 13.75
CA PHE A 539 -6.18 -32.17 13.79
C PHE A 539 -5.86 -31.61 12.40
N VAL A 540 -5.97 -32.43 11.35
CA VAL A 540 -5.75 -31.99 9.97
C VAL A 540 -6.79 -30.93 9.58
N GLU A 541 -8.07 -31.18 9.86
CA GLU A 541 -9.15 -30.21 9.58
C GLU A 541 -8.93 -28.88 10.32
N GLN A 542 -8.64 -28.94 11.62
CA GLN A 542 -8.44 -27.73 12.43
C GLN A 542 -7.16 -26.98 12.05
N LYS A 543 -6.09 -27.70 11.71
CA LYS A 543 -4.85 -27.11 11.21
C LYS A 543 -5.07 -26.39 9.88
N GLU A 544 -5.73 -27.05 8.91
CA GLU A 544 -6.06 -26.43 7.63
C GLU A 544 -6.94 -25.19 7.81
N TRP A 545 -7.92 -25.24 8.72
CA TRP A 545 -8.74 -24.08 9.05
C TRP A 545 -7.93 -22.93 9.64
N MET A 546 -7.02 -23.19 10.58
CA MET A 546 -6.18 -22.14 11.16
C MET A 546 -5.19 -21.55 10.15
N GLU A 547 -4.57 -22.39 9.32
CA GLU A 547 -3.63 -21.95 8.27
C GLU A 547 -4.34 -21.09 7.21
N THR A 548 -5.52 -21.51 6.75
CA THR A 548 -6.32 -20.73 5.80
C THR A 548 -6.83 -19.42 6.40
N HIS A 549 -7.26 -19.42 7.67
CA HIS A 549 -7.66 -18.20 8.36
C HIS A 549 -6.50 -17.23 8.58
N GLN A 550 -5.31 -17.75 8.91
CA GLN A 550 -4.09 -16.94 9.01
C GLN A 550 -3.72 -16.33 7.65
N GLN A 551 -3.72 -17.13 6.57
CA GLN A 551 -3.44 -16.65 5.21
C GLN A 551 -4.42 -15.56 4.78
N ALA A 552 -5.72 -15.76 5.01
CA ALA A 552 -6.75 -14.78 4.67
C ALA A 552 -6.54 -13.43 5.40
N LEU A 553 -6.13 -13.46 6.68
CA LEU A 553 -5.82 -12.25 7.43
C LEU A 553 -4.52 -11.57 6.96
N GLU A 554 -3.50 -12.34 6.57
CA GLU A 554 -2.27 -11.80 5.98
C GLU A 554 -2.54 -11.13 4.62
N GLU A 555 -3.37 -11.75 3.77
CA GLU A 555 -3.84 -11.19 2.51
C GLU A 555 -4.68 -9.93 2.72
N LEU A 556 -5.57 -9.93 3.71
CA LEU A 556 -6.37 -8.76 4.05
C LEU A 556 -5.50 -7.60 4.56
N MET A 557 -4.49 -7.89 5.39
CA MET A 557 -3.54 -6.87 5.84
C MET A 557 -2.67 -6.31 4.72
N THR A 558 -2.17 -7.16 3.83
CA THR A 558 -1.36 -6.72 2.68
C THR A 558 -2.20 -5.90 1.69
N SER A 559 -3.44 -6.30 1.42
CA SER A 559 -4.37 -5.54 0.60
C SER A 559 -4.76 -4.20 1.23
N LEU A 560 -4.99 -4.12 2.54
CA LEU A 560 -5.23 -2.85 3.25
C LEU A 560 -4.02 -1.92 3.22
N ARG A 561 -2.79 -2.45 3.43
CA ARG A 561 -1.56 -1.65 3.36
C ARG A 561 -1.30 -1.12 1.95
N THR A 562 -1.53 -1.94 0.92
CA THR A 562 -1.39 -1.50 -0.47
C THR A 562 -2.46 -0.49 -0.86
N LEU A 563 -3.70 -0.65 -0.39
CA LEU A 563 -4.76 0.35 -0.57
C LEU A 563 -4.39 1.67 0.10
N ASN A 564 -3.87 1.64 1.33
CA ASN A 564 -3.45 2.83 2.05
C ASN A 564 -2.32 3.55 1.30
N LYS A 565 -1.29 2.80 0.85
CA LYS A 565 -0.20 3.35 0.03
C LYS A 565 -0.71 4.01 -1.26
N ARG A 566 -1.61 3.34 -2.00
CA ARG A 566 -2.23 3.91 -3.22
C ARG A 566 -3.07 5.15 -2.93
N ALA A 567 -3.78 5.19 -1.80
CA ALA A 567 -4.56 6.35 -1.38
C ALA A 567 -3.65 7.55 -1.09
N PHE A 568 -2.53 7.33 -0.39
CA PHE A 568 -1.50 8.36 -0.15
C PHE A 568 -0.84 8.85 -1.44
N GLU A 569 -0.44 7.94 -2.33
CA GLU A 569 0.15 8.30 -3.63
C GLU A 569 -0.81 9.17 -4.46
N ARG A 570 -2.12 8.83 -4.45
CA ARG A 570 -3.15 9.64 -5.12
C ARG A 570 -3.31 11.01 -4.47
N GLN A 571 -3.30 11.10 -3.15
CA GLN A 571 -3.39 12.40 -2.45
C GLN A 571 -2.18 13.27 -2.71
N LEU A 572 -0.97 12.70 -2.68
CA LEU A 572 0.27 13.41 -2.99
C LEU A 572 0.26 13.90 -4.45
N SER A 573 -0.23 13.07 -5.38
CA SER A 573 -0.42 13.46 -6.78
C SER A 573 -1.40 14.62 -6.93
N LEU A 574 -2.55 14.57 -6.25
CA LEU A 574 -3.54 15.66 -6.27
C LEU A 574 -3.00 16.95 -5.67
N MET A 575 -2.21 16.88 -4.58
CA MET A 575 -1.56 18.06 -3.98
C MET A 575 -0.50 18.66 -4.91
N ASN A 576 0.28 17.82 -5.61
CA ASN A 576 1.26 18.27 -6.59
C ASN A 576 0.59 18.89 -7.83
N GLU A 577 -0.51 18.31 -8.34
CA GLU A 577 -1.29 18.89 -9.43
C GLU A 577 -1.91 20.24 -9.06
N GLN A 578 -2.38 20.40 -7.81
CA GLN A 578 -2.92 21.67 -7.33
C GLN A 578 -1.82 22.73 -7.17
N SER A 579 -0.65 22.33 -6.67
CA SER A 579 0.53 23.21 -6.57
C SER A 579 1.02 23.67 -7.95
N ALA A 580 0.96 22.78 -8.96
CA ALA A 580 1.30 23.11 -10.35
C ALA A 580 0.26 23.99 -11.06
N ARG A 581 -0.99 24.03 -10.56
CA ARG A 581 -2.08 24.85 -11.13
C ARG A 581 -2.23 26.22 -10.51
N LEU A 582 -1.46 26.56 -9.48
CA LEU A 582 -1.37 27.94 -8.99
C LEU A 582 -0.49 28.73 -9.97
N PRO A 583 -1.06 29.62 -10.81
CA PRO A 583 -0.23 30.51 -11.61
C PRO A 583 0.55 31.39 -10.63
N SER A 584 1.87 31.45 -10.81
CA SER A 584 2.71 32.50 -10.25
C SER A 584 2.11 33.84 -10.65
N ALA A 585 1.33 34.45 -9.75
CA ALA A 585 0.94 35.84 -9.90
C ALA A 585 2.21 36.70 -9.77
N PRO A 586 2.32 37.79 -10.54
CA PRO A 586 3.51 38.64 -10.62
C PRO A 586 3.90 39.26 -9.28
#